data_AF-A0A2N1MYQ0-F1
#
_entry.id   AF-A0A2N1MYQ0-F1
#
_cell.length_a   1.000
_cell.length_b   1.000
_cell.length_c   1.000
_cell.angle_alpha   90.00
_cell.angle_beta   90.00
_cell.angle_gamma   90.00
#
_symmetry.space_group_name_H-M   'P 1'
#
loop_
_entity.id
_entity.type
_entity.pdbx_description
1 polymer ?
#
loop_
_entity_poly.entity_id
_entity_poly.type
_entity_poly.pdbx_seq_one_letter_code
_entity_poly.pdbx_strand_id
1 'polypeptide(L)'
;MLQVHVYNRKDASQRSCNDTPISTLVEKFKDKSRIADFIGFKVLDTDPKELMYYISCVAEYGFNHIIIVGETDYGMIFLDCYGRVFQLDDESQFLWPLGDSPEEAQKYSTDGDELAWFVENGVVREYVRKPQYVYPEATMEIEELAKKYR
;
A
#
# COMPACT_ATOMS: atom_id res chain seq x y z
N MET A 1 -12.26 -16.15 9.04
CA MET A 1 -12.96 -14.86 8.92
C MET A 1 -12.82 -14.13 10.25
N LEU A 2 -12.15 -12.97 10.26
CA LEU A 2 -11.94 -12.15 11.46
C LEU A 2 -12.59 -10.79 11.21
N GLN A 3 -13.64 -10.45 11.94
CA GLN A 3 -14.23 -9.12 11.84
C GLN A 3 -13.51 -8.18 12.81
N VAL A 4 -12.87 -7.14 12.28
CA VAL A 4 -12.15 -6.14 13.08
C VAL A 4 -12.97 -4.84 13.07
N HIS A 5 -13.27 -4.32 14.26
CA HIS A 5 -13.93 -3.03 14.41
C HIS A 5 -12.87 -1.96 14.69
N VAL A 6 -12.71 -1.01 13.76
CA VAL A 6 -11.76 0.09 13.89
C VAL A 6 -12.50 1.33 14.42
N TYR A 7 -11.92 1.96 15.45
CA TYR A 7 -12.42 3.20 16.02
C TYR A 7 -11.50 4.36 15.63
N ASN A 8 -12.09 5.45 15.16
CA ASN A 8 -11.35 6.66 14.84
C ASN A 8 -10.91 7.35 16.15
N ARG A 9 -9.61 7.51 16.39
CA ARG A 9 -9.09 8.21 17.59
C ARG A 9 -9.05 9.71 17.29
N LYS A 10 -9.92 10.47 17.98
CA LYS A 10 -10.04 11.93 17.88
C LYS A 10 -8.84 12.60 18.55
N ASP A 11 -8.14 13.48 17.84
CA ASP A 11 -7.53 14.68 18.43
C ASP A 11 -8.40 15.90 18.13
N ALA A 12 -8.47 16.79 19.11
CA ALA A 12 -9.58 17.71 19.36
C ALA A 12 -9.84 18.77 18.27
N SER A 13 -11.01 18.73 17.63
CA SER A 13 -11.92 19.88 17.54
C SER A 13 -13.33 19.41 17.09
N GLN A 14 -14.36 19.93 17.75
CA GLN A 14 -15.75 19.55 17.54
C GLN A 14 -16.23 19.80 16.09
N ARG A 15 -16.58 18.74 15.36
CA ARG A 15 -17.70 18.71 14.42
C ARG A 15 -18.38 17.35 14.51
N SER A 16 -19.70 17.35 14.72
CA SER A 16 -20.52 16.16 14.86
C SER A 16 -20.54 15.38 13.55
N CYS A 17 -19.81 14.28 13.50
CA CYS A 17 -19.93 13.27 12.46
C CYS A 17 -20.10 11.92 13.16
N ASN A 18 -21.10 11.16 12.72
CA ASN A 18 -21.60 9.94 13.35
C ASN A 18 -20.48 9.01 13.83
N ASP A 19 -20.51 8.60 15.11
CA ASP A 19 -19.58 7.63 15.72
C ASP A 19 -19.79 6.20 15.16
N THR A 20 -20.07 6.06 13.86
CA THR A 20 -20.23 4.75 13.22
C THR A 20 -18.83 4.15 13.10
N PRO A 21 -18.51 3.07 13.83
CA PRO A 21 -17.22 2.42 13.68
C PRO A 21 -17.09 2.00 12.21
N ILE A 22 -15.97 2.37 11.58
CA ILE A 22 -15.66 1.84 10.26
C ILE A 22 -15.31 0.37 10.49
N SER A 23 -16.28 -0.50 10.23
CA SER A 23 -16.09 -1.94 10.33
C SER A 23 -15.46 -2.42 9.03
N THR A 24 -14.17 -2.70 9.05
CA THR A 24 -13.48 -3.34 7.93
C THR A 24 -13.51 -4.84 8.17
N LEU A 25 -14.16 -5.58 7.27
CA LEU A 25 -14.06 -7.03 7.24
C LEU A 25 -12.65 -7.41 6.78
N VAL A 26 -11.96 -8.22 7.57
CA VAL A 26 -10.59 -8.63 7.29
C VAL A 26 -10.54 -10.14 7.13
N GLU A 27 -10.17 -10.56 5.94
CA GLU A 27 -9.87 -11.95 5.64
C GLU A 27 -8.36 -12.14 5.45
N LYS A 28 -7.91 -13.39 5.57
CA LYS A 28 -6.51 -13.76 5.40
C LYS A 28 -6.46 -14.99 4.48
N PHE A 29 -5.65 -14.91 3.44
CA PHE A 29 -5.42 -16.05 2.55
C PHE A 29 -4.70 -17.18 3.30
N LYS A 30 -5.16 -18.41 3.09
CA LYS A 30 -4.51 -19.60 3.68
C LYS A 30 -3.17 -19.92 3.02
N ASP A 31 -3.02 -19.57 1.74
CA ASP A 31 -1.82 -19.81 0.91
C ASP A 31 -1.32 -18.48 0.32
N LYS A 32 -0.96 -17.56 1.22
CA LYS A 32 -0.65 -16.16 0.90
C LYS A 32 0.77 -15.94 0.36
N SER A 33 1.72 -16.79 0.76
CA SER A 33 3.07 -16.78 0.20
C SER A 33 3.02 -17.03 -1.30
N ARG A 34 2.14 -17.92 -1.77
CA ARG A 34 1.97 -18.17 -3.21
C ARG A 34 1.52 -16.94 -3.99
N ILE A 35 0.58 -16.15 -3.45
CA ILE A 35 0.14 -14.91 -4.11
C ILE A 35 1.27 -13.90 -4.10
N ALA A 36 1.88 -13.64 -2.94
CA ALA A 36 2.99 -12.70 -2.81
C ALA A 36 4.16 -13.04 -3.74
N ASP A 37 4.61 -14.30 -3.75
CA ASP A 37 5.66 -14.79 -4.64
C ASP A 37 5.27 -14.62 -6.11
N PHE A 38 3.99 -14.87 -6.47
CA PHE A 38 3.49 -14.72 -7.82
C PHE A 38 3.54 -13.27 -8.30
N ILE A 39 3.23 -12.29 -7.44
CA ILE A 39 3.31 -10.86 -7.76
C ILE A 39 4.68 -10.23 -7.46
N GLY A 40 5.67 -11.02 -7.02
CA GLY A 40 7.04 -10.56 -6.81
C GLY A 40 7.31 -9.86 -5.47
N PHE A 41 6.45 -10.01 -4.47
CA PHE A 41 6.62 -9.41 -3.15
C PHE A 41 7.10 -10.42 -2.10
N LYS A 42 8.03 -9.99 -1.25
CA LYS A 42 8.34 -10.70 0.00
C LYS A 42 7.41 -10.20 1.09
N VAL A 43 6.70 -11.12 1.73
CA VAL A 43 5.76 -10.78 2.80
C VAL A 43 5.98 -11.63 4.05
N LEU A 44 5.68 -11.05 5.21
CA LEU A 44 5.72 -11.74 6.49
C LEU A 44 4.40 -12.42 6.82
N ASP A 45 4.48 -13.46 7.66
CA ASP A 45 3.30 -14.11 8.22
C ASP A 45 2.79 -13.47 9.52
N THR A 46 2.37 -12.22 9.40
CA THR A 46 1.88 -11.43 10.53
C THR A 46 0.41 -11.75 10.84
N ASP A 47 0.05 -11.78 12.12
CA ASP A 47 -1.36 -11.89 12.55
C ASP A 47 -2.09 -10.59 12.17
N PRO A 48 -3.29 -10.64 11.57
CA PRO A 48 -4.08 -9.43 11.27
C PRO A 48 -4.26 -8.48 12.46
N LYS A 49 -4.23 -8.97 13.70
CA LYS A 49 -4.30 -8.14 14.92
C LYS A 49 -3.07 -7.25 15.11
N GLU A 50 -1.92 -7.67 14.62
CA GLU A 50 -0.69 -6.86 14.65
C GLU A 50 -0.69 -5.81 13.52
N LEU A 51 -1.49 -6.02 12.47
CA LEU A 51 -1.66 -5.10 11.34
C LEU A 51 -2.81 -4.10 11.54
N MET A 52 -3.32 -3.95 12.77
CA MET A 52 -4.46 -3.05 13.06
C MET A 52 -4.23 -1.61 12.61
N TYR A 53 -2.98 -1.13 12.69
CA TYR A 53 -2.62 0.19 12.20
C TYR A 53 -2.84 0.30 10.68
N TYR A 54 -2.25 -0.59 9.88
CA TYR A 54 -2.42 -0.57 8.42
C TYR A 54 -3.87 -0.82 7.98
N ILE A 55 -4.61 -1.70 8.68
CA ILE A 55 -6.04 -1.93 8.43
C ILE A 55 -6.83 -0.64 8.66
N SER A 56 -6.46 0.15 9.68
CA SER A 56 -7.09 1.44 9.95
C SER A 56 -6.78 2.45 8.84
N CYS A 57 -5.53 2.54 8.38
CA CYS A 57 -5.17 3.40 7.25
C CYS A 57 -5.96 3.03 5.99
N VAL A 58 -6.04 1.74 5.64
CA VAL A 58 -6.81 1.28 4.47
C VAL A 58 -8.31 1.56 4.58
N ALA A 59 -8.87 1.55 5.80
CA ALA A 59 -10.25 1.92 6.02
C ALA A 59 -10.53 3.41 5.68
N GLU A 60 -9.55 4.30 5.85
CA GLU A 60 -9.67 5.72 5.47
C GLU A 60 -9.78 5.93 3.95
N TYR A 61 -9.25 4.99 3.16
CA TYR A 61 -9.43 4.95 1.71
C TYR A 61 -10.82 4.45 1.27
N GLY A 62 -11.69 4.10 2.22
CA GLY A 62 -13.07 3.65 1.95
C GLY A 62 -13.21 2.14 1.73
N PHE A 63 -12.16 1.36 1.94
CA PHE A 63 -12.25 -0.11 1.88
C PHE A 63 -12.97 -0.66 3.11
N ASN A 64 -14.05 -1.39 2.86
CA ASN A 64 -14.86 -2.04 3.89
C ASN A 64 -14.64 -3.56 3.98
N HIS A 65 -13.98 -4.16 2.98
CA HIS A 65 -13.62 -5.57 2.95
C HIS A 65 -12.29 -5.74 2.24
N ILE A 66 -11.30 -6.23 2.99
CA ILE A 66 -9.96 -6.54 2.49
C ILE A 66 -9.54 -7.97 2.84
N ILE A 67 -8.68 -8.53 2.02
CA ILE A 67 -8.05 -9.82 2.20
C ILE A 67 -6.54 -9.59 2.26
N ILE A 68 -5.94 -9.76 3.44
CA ILE A 68 -4.52 -9.51 3.65
C ILE A 68 -3.69 -10.63 2.99
N VAL A 69 -2.75 -10.23 2.14
CA VAL A 69 -1.70 -11.11 1.62
C VAL A 69 -0.59 -11.20 2.66
N GLY A 70 -0.07 -10.06 3.09
CA GLY A 70 0.89 -9.99 4.18
C GLY A 70 1.52 -8.62 4.34
N GLU A 71 2.26 -8.49 5.44
CA GLU A 71 3.07 -7.31 5.74
C GLU A 71 4.34 -7.31 4.89
N THR A 72 4.79 -6.13 4.48
CA THR A 72 6.09 -5.88 3.84
C THR A 72 6.97 -5.08 4.81
N ASP A 73 8.25 -4.89 4.47
CA ASP A 73 9.17 -4.10 5.31
C ASP A 73 8.68 -2.66 5.58
N TYR A 74 7.82 -2.13 4.71
CA TYR A 74 7.32 -0.75 4.75
C TYR A 74 5.81 -0.68 4.46
N GLY A 75 5.02 -1.59 5.04
CA GLY A 75 3.55 -1.54 4.95
C GLY A 75 2.91 -2.90 4.72
N MET A 76 1.95 -2.99 3.79
CA MET A 76 1.26 -4.26 3.53
C MET A 76 0.73 -4.41 2.11
N ILE A 77 0.61 -5.66 1.67
CA ILE A 77 -0.11 -6.06 0.47
C ILE A 77 -1.46 -6.65 0.86
N PHE A 78 -2.51 -6.20 0.18
CA PHE A 78 -3.86 -6.75 0.34
C PHE A 78 -4.61 -6.77 -1.00
N LEU A 79 -5.68 -7.57 -1.02
CA LEU A 79 -6.70 -7.53 -2.05
C LEU A 79 -7.96 -6.90 -1.47
N ASP A 80 -8.75 -6.25 -2.30
CA ASP A 80 -10.14 -6.00 -1.94
C ASP A 80 -11.03 -7.21 -2.28
N CYS A 81 -12.32 -7.09 -1.96
CA CYS A 81 -13.30 -8.16 -2.24
C CYS A 81 -13.57 -8.39 -3.73
N TYR A 82 -13.06 -7.54 -4.63
CA TYR A 82 -13.14 -7.70 -6.07
C TYR A 82 -11.90 -8.39 -6.65
N GLY A 83 -10.85 -8.59 -5.84
CA GLY A 83 -9.60 -9.23 -6.27
C GLY A 83 -8.55 -8.25 -6.82
N ARG A 84 -8.78 -6.94 -6.69
CA ARG A 84 -7.80 -5.91 -7.08
C ARG A 84 -6.68 -5.87 -6.04
N VAL A 85 -5.45 -5.66 -6.48
CA VAL A 85 -4.25 -5.75 -5.64
C VAL A 85 -3.74 -4.37 -5.30
N PHE A 86 -3.44 -4.14 -4.02
CA PHE A 86 -2.94 -2.88 -3.51
C PHE A 86 -1.72 -3.06 -2.62
N GLN A 87 -0.82 -2.08 -2.67
CA GLN A 87 0.25 -1.89 -1.70
C GLN A 87 0.00 -0.62 -0.90
N LEU A 88 -0.14 -0.75 0.41
CA LEU A 88 -0.01 0.39 1.33
C LEU A 88 1.48 0.56 1.64
N ASP A 89 2.00 1.75 1.39
CA ASP A 89 3.36 2.18 1.74
C ASP A 89 3.33 3.05 3.00
N ASP A 90 3.99 2.59 4.07
CA ASP A 90 4.04 3.28 5.35
C ASP A 90 4.96 4.51 5.34
N GLU A 91 5.97 4.56 4.48
CA GLU A 91 6.88 5.72 4.44
C GLU A 91 6.19 6.94 3.84
N SER A 92 5.44 6.74 2.75
CA SER A 92 4.73 7.81 2.04
C SER A 92 3.27 7.97 2.44
N GLN A 93 2.70 6.98 3.15
CA GLN A 93 1.26 6.81 3.37
C GLN A 93 0.47 6.74 2.06
N PHE A 94 1.10 6.41 0.92
CA PHE A 94 0.42 6.21 -0.35
C PHE A 94 -0.13 4.80 -0.48
N LEU A 95 -1.27 4.71 -1.15
CA LEU A 95 -1.88 3.47 -1.57
C LEU A 95 -1.68 3.29 -3.08
N TRP A 96 -0.94 2.26 -3.45
CA TRP A 96 -0.60 1.95 -4.85
C TRP A 96 -1.52 0.86 -5.39
N PRO A 97 -2.45 1.17 -6.32
CA PRO A 97 -3.15 0.16 -7.10
C PRO A 97 -2.16 -0.55 -8.04
N LEU A 98 -1.91 -1.84 -7.80
CA LEU A 98 -0.95 -2.64 -8.57
C LEU A 98 -1.60 -3.31 -9.79
N GLY A 99 -2.91 -3.54 -9.76
CA GLY A 99 -3.66 -4.11 -10.87
C GLY A 99 -5.05 -4.60 -10.45
N ASP A 100 -5.93 -4.85 -11.42
CA ASP A 100 -7.29 -5.32 -11.15
C ASP A 100 -7.35 -6.83 -10.83
N SER A 101 -6.22 -7.53 -10.98
CA SER A 101 -6.04 -8.93 -10.58
C SER A 101 -4.58 -9.23 -10.19
N PRO A 102 -4.29 -10.38 -9.56
CA PRO A 102 -2.91 -10.83 -9.34
C PRO A 102 -2.09 -10.96 -10.64
N GLU A 103 -2.69 -11.39 -11.75
CA GLU A 103 -2.03 -11.52 -13.05
C GLU A 103 -1.64 -10.17 -13.66
N GLU A 104 -2.43 -9.13 -13.39
CA GLU A 104 -2.08 -7.76 -13.76
C GLU A 104 -1.02 -7.19 -12.82
N ALA A 105 -1.18 -7.40 -11.51
CA ALA A 105 -0.21 -6.95 -10.51
C ALA A 105 1.18 -7.57 -10.70
N GLN A 106 1.27 -8.81 -11.17
CA GLN A 106 2.55 -9.43 -11.56
C GLN A 106 3.29 -8.67 -12.66
N LYS A 107 2.56 -7.95 -13.51
CA LYS A 107 3.12 -7.17 -14.63
C LYS A 107 3.30 -5.70 -14.27
N TYR A 108 3.01 -5.31 -13.03
CA TYR A 108 3.19 -3.94 -12.55
C TYR A 108 4.65 -3.52 -12.75
N SER A 109 4.86 -2.34 -13.33
CA SER A 109 6.19 -1.76 -13.57
C SER A 109 6.20 -0.29 -13.16
N THR A 110 7.33 0.15 -12.62
CA THR A 110 7.60 1.54 -12.23
C THR A 110 8.30 2.34 -13.34
N ASP A 111 8.41 1.77 -14.55
CA ASP A 111 9.07 2.43 -15.68
C ASP A 111 8.19 3.54 -16.31
N GLY A 112 6.89 3.55 -15.99
CA GLY A 112 5.90 4.50 -16.47
C GLY A 112 5.41 5.46 -15.39
N ASP A 113 4.39 6.24 -15.75
CA ASP A 113 3.63 7.01 -14.77
C ASP A 113 2.94 6.06 -13.78
N GLU A 114 3.16 6.27 -12.49
CA GLU A 114 2.53 5.45 -11.45
C GLU A 114 1.43 6.25 -10.75
N LEU A 115 0.24 5.66 -10.69
CA LEU A 115 -0.88 6.21 -9.95
C LEU A 115 -0.79 5.76 -8.50
N ALA A 116 -0.83 6.71 -7.57
CA ALA A 116 -1.01 6.50 -6.15
C ALA A 116 -2.25 7.23 -5.66
N TRP A 117 -2.80 6.76 -4.56
CA TRP A 117 -3.82 7.45 -3.80
C TRP A 117 -3.29 7.88 -2.44
N PHE A 118 -3.79 9.01 -1.94
CA PHE A 118 -3.55 9.46 -0.57
C PHE A 118 -4.80 10.10 0.03
N VAL A 119 -4.91 10.08 1.36
CA VAL A 119 -6.00 10.72 2.08
C VAL A 119 -5.57 12.09 2.57
N GLU A 120 -6.29 13.13 2.16
CA GLU A 120 -6.12 14.49 2.68
C GLU A 120 -7.46 14.98 3.26
N ASN A 121 -7.50 15.23 4.57
CA ASN A 121 -8.71 15.68 5.28
C ASN A 121 -9.93 14.77 5.05
N GLY A 122 -9.71 13.44 5.00
CA GLY A 122 -10.76 12.45 4.75
C GLY A 122 -11.24 12.36 3.29
N VAL A 123 -10.55 13.02 2.35
CA VAL A 123 -10.79 12.94 0.92
C VAL A 123 -9.65 12.17 0.26
N VAL A 124 -9.99 11.10 -0.46
CA VAL A 124 -9.03 10.36 -1.29
C VAL A 124 -8.68 11.19 -2.52
N ARG A 125 -7.40 11.38 -2.77
CA ARG A 125 -6.86 12.10 -3.92
C ARG A 125 -5.90 11.23 -4.70
N GLU A 126 -5.81 11.53 -5.99
CA GLU A 126 -4.87 10.88 -6.90
C GLU A 126 -3.56 11.67 -6.97
N TYR A 127 -2.46 10.93 -7.01
CA TYR A 127 -1.12 11.41 -7.25
C TYR A 127 -0.51 10.61 -8.40
N VAL A 128 0.12 11.28 -9.36
CA VAL A 128 0.82 10.62 -10.46
C VAL A 128 2.32 10.83 -10.26
N ARG A 129 3.02 9.76 -9.88
CA ARG A 129 4.48 9.75 -9.82
C ARG A 129 5.01 9.62 -11.24
N LYS A 130 5.79 10.62 -11.66
CA LYS A 130 6.57 10.53 -12.90
C LYS A 130 7.83 9.69 -12.64
N PRO A 131 8.30 8.92 -13.65
CA PRO A 131 9.60 8.29 -13.55
C PRO A 131 10.67 9.33 -13.25
N GLN A 132 11.50 9.09 -12.23
CA GLN A 132 12.72 9.88 -12.09
C GLN A 132 13.66 9.45 -13.21
N TYR A 133 13.77 10.25 -14.26
CA TYR A 133 14.82 10.07 -15.24
C TYR A 133 16.16 10.21 -14.51
N VAL A 134 16.90 9.10 -14.37
CA VAL A 134 18.32 9.19 -14.04
C VAL A 134 18.97 9.85 -15.24
N TYR A 135 19.29 11.14 -15.13
CA TYR A 135 20.03 11.84 -16.18
C TYR A 135 21.38 11.13 -16.39
N PRO A 136 21.77 10.81 -17.63
CA PRO A 136 23.03 10.14 -17.92
C PRO A 136 24.25 10.87 -17.35
N GLU A 137 24.16 12.19 -17.16
CA GLU A 137 25.20 13.05 -16.58
C GLU A 137 25.60 12.62 -15.16
N ALA A 138 24.66 12.18 -14.32
CA ALA A 138 24.97 11.72 -12.96
C ALA A 138 25.80 10.41 -12.96
N THR A 139 25.56 9.54 -13.94
CA THR A 139 26.36 8.33 -14.18
C THR A 139 27.78 8.67 -14.65
N MET A 140 27.92 9.67 -15.54
CA MET A 140 29.23 10.16 -15.96
C MET A 140 30.02 10.76 -14.79
N GLU A 141 29.40 11.55 -13.92
CA GLU A 141 30.07 12.14 -12.74
C GLU A 141 30.56 11.06 -11.76
N ILE A 142 29.78 10.00 -11.52
CA ILE A 142 30.18 8.89 -10.65
C ILE A 142 31.35 8.10 -11.26
N GLU A 143 31.31 7.82 -12.57
CA GLU A 143 32.42 7.14 -13.25
C GLU A 143 33.70 8.00 -13.30
N GLU A 144 33.58 9.31 -13.52
CA GLU A 144 34.71 10.24 -13.50
C GLU A 144 35.30 10.40 -12.11
N LEU A 145 34.46 10.49 -11.07
CA LEU A 145 34.91 10.48 -9.67
C LEU A 145 35.61 9.15 -9.34
N ALA A 146 35.05 8.01 -9.75
CA ALA A 146 35.66 6.70 -9.52
C ALA A 146 37.01 6.54 -10.25
N LYS A 147 37.20 7.18 -11.41
CA LYS A 147 38.48 7.26 -12.11
C LYS A 147 39.47 8.21 -11.44
N LYS A 148 39.00 9.31 -10.84
CA LYS A 148 39.83 10.32 -10.17
C LYS A 148 40.48 9.82 -8.88
N TYR A 149 39.87 8.84 -8.21
CA TYR A 149 40.35 8.27 -6.95
C TYR A 149 40.97 6.86 -7.09
N ARG A 150 41.36 6.45 -8.31
CA ARG A 150 42.20 5.28 -8.58
C ARG A 150 43.64 5.66 -8.86
#